data_AF-A0A329GBY4-F1
#
_entry.id   AF-A0A329GBY4-F1
#
_cell.length_a   1.000
_cell.length_b   1.000
_cell.length_c   1.000
_cell.angle_alpha   90.00
_cell.angle_beta   90.00
_cell.angle_gamma   90.00
#
_symmetry.space_group_name_H-M   'P 1'
#
loop_
_entity.id
_entity.type
_entity.pdbx_description
1 polymer ?
#
loop_
_entity_poly.entity_id
_entity_poly.type
_entity_poly.pdbx_seq_one_letter_code
_entity_poly.pdbx_strand_id
1 'polypeptide(L)'
;MKKDIRKLLLYSLLFGWLTALIFEIATSWQENGLAGQGTELNHLLNHLVVMQTYPMFWLNTIWLTLFFVLMYMIFGRLYRAFAVYGVIAFAISVALYEKMKLRNDAIVPSDLHELGSVKNYWEW
;
A
#
# COMPACT_ATOMS: atom_id res chain seq x y z
N MET A 1 21.08 22.15 3.66
CA MET A 1 20.38 21.61 4.85
C MET A 1 18.88 21.84 4.85
N LYS A 2 18.32 23.06 5.01
CA LYS A 2 16.84 23.24 5.03
C LYS A 2 16.12 22.95 3.69
N LYS A 3 16.77 23.22 2.54
CA LYS A 3 16.19 22.95 1.20
C LYS A 3 16.06 21.45 0.89
N ASP A 4 16.92 20.62 1.47
CA ASP A 4 17.00 19.19 1.15
C ASP A 4 15.92 18.39 1.90
N ILE A 5 15.62 18.80 3.15
CA ILE A 5 14.55 18.21 3.97
C ILE A 5 13.17 18.47 3.36
N ARG A 6 12.93 19.69 2.86
CA ARG A 6 11.64 20.02 2.20
C ARG A 6 11.41 19.16 0.96
N LYS A 7 12.44 18.95 0.15
CA LYS A 7 12.37 18.07 -1.03
C LYS A 7 12.13 16.62 -0.63
N LEU A 8 12.83 16.13 0.39
CA LEU A 8 12.64 14.78 0.91
C LEU A 8 11.19 14.57 1.38
N LEU A 9 10.65 15.48 2.19
CA LEU A 9 9.27 15.39 2.68
C LEU A 9 8.26 15.42 1.53
N LEU A 10 8.49 16.27 0.53
CA LEU A 10 7.62 16.36 -0.64
C LEU A 10 7.67 15.08 -1.49
N TYR A 11 8.86 14.52 -1.74
CA TYR A 11 8.99 13.24 -2.43
C TYR A 11 8.36 12.09 -1.64
N SER A 12 8.54 12.08 -0.32
CA SER A 12 7.97 11.04 0.55
C SER A 12 6.45 11.11 0.55
N LEU A 13 5.88 12.32 0.61
CA LEU A 13 4.44 12.55 0.59
C LEU A 13 3.84 12.15 -0.76
N LEU A 14 4.46 12.56 -1.86
CA LEU A 14 4.03 12.16 -3.20
C LEU A 14 4.08 10.64 -3.36
N PHE A 15 5.12 9.99 -2.82
CA PHE A 15 5.26 8.54 -2.93
C PHE A 15 4.27 7.79 -2.04
N GLY A 16 4.04 8.26 -0.81
CA GLY A 16 3.02 7.72 0.08
C GLY A 16 1.63 7.84 -0.52
N TRP A 17 1.31 8.99 -1.13
CA TRP A 17 0.04 9.23 -1.81
C TRP A 17 -0.14 8.33 -3.04
N LEU A 18 0.89 8.21 -3.89
CA LEU A 18 0.85 7.33 -5.05
C LEU A 18 0.69 5.86 -4.65
N THR A 19 1.37 5.44 -3.58
CA THR A 19 1.26 4.08 -3.05
C THR A 19 -0.14 3.81 -2.50
N ALA A 20 -0.73 4.78 -1.78
CA ALA A 20 -2.10 4.68 -1.29
C ALA A 20 -3.09 4.52 -2.45
N LEU A 21 -2.95 5.30 -3.53
CA LEU A 21 -3.77 5.14 -4.73
C LEU A 21 -3.62 3.76 -5.37
N ILE A 22 -2.40 3.24 -5.48
CA ILE A 22 -2.17 1.90 -6.04
C ILE A 22 -2.87 0.83 -5.19
N PHE A 23 -2.82 0.96 -3.86
CA PHE A 23 -3.51 0.03 -2.97
C PHE A 23 -5.03 0.10 -3.19
N GLU A 24 -5.61 1.29 -3.26
CA GLU A 24 -7.05 1.46 -3.53
C GLU A 24 -7.48 0.96 -4.92
N ILE A 25 -6.62 1.11 -5.93
CA ILE A 25 -6.90 0.55 -7.26
C ILE A 25 -6.91 -0.98 -7.19
N ALA A 26 -5.95 -1.58 -6.48
CA ALA A 26 -5.86 -3.03 -6.33
C ALA A 26 -7.09 -3.62 -5.61
N THR A 27 -7.58 -2.96 -4.58
CA THR A 27 -8.81 -3.37 -3.87
C THR A 27 -10.06 -3.17 -4.74
N SER A 28 -10.19 -2.00 -5.38
CA SER A 28 -11.35 -1.65 -6.23
C SER A 28 -11.50 -2.57 -7.45
N TRP A 29 -10.39 -2.91 -8.13
CA TRP A 29 -10.43 -3.80 -9.30
C TRP A 29 -10.96 -5.18 -8.94
N GLN A 30 -10.72 -5.61 -7.71
CA GLN A 30 -11.11 -6.93 -7.27
C GLN A 30 -12.55 -6.98 -6.74
N GLU A 31 -13.03 -5.96 -6.02
CA GLU A 31 -14.46 -5.85 -5.67
C GLU A 31 -15.34 -5.91 -6.94
N ASN A 32 -14.93 -5.19 -7.99
CA ASN A 32 -15.65 -5.19 -9.27
C ASN A 32 -15.48 -6.50 -10.06
N GLY A 33 -14.28 -7.11 -10.00
CA GLY A 33 -14.02 -8.42 -10.59
C GLY A 33 -14.83 -9.55 -9.95
N LEU A 34 -15.10 -9.48 -8.64
CA LEU A 34 -15.98 -10.39 -7.92
C LEU A 34 -17.47 -10.14 -8.24
N ALA A 35 -17.85 -8.89 -8.47
CA ALA A 35 -19.23 -8.51 -8.83
C ALA A 35 -19.62 -8.85 -10.28
N GLY A 36 -18.69 -9.40 -11.09
CA GLY A 36 -18.92 -9.72 -12.49
C GLY A 36 -19.15 -8.49 -13.39
N GLN A 37 -18.92 -7.29 -12.85
CA GLN A 37 -19.03 -6.04 -13.58
C GLN A 37 -17.64 -5.64 -14.06
N GLY A 38 -17.46 -5.59 -15.38
CA GLY A 38 -16.24 -5.03 -15.96
C GLY A 38 -16.03 -3.63 -15.37
N THR A 39 -14.85 -3.38 -14.80
CA THR A 39 -14.55 -2.13 -14.11
C THR A 39 -14.57 -1.00 -15.13
N GLU A 40 -15.70 -0.30 -15.28
CA GLU A 40 -15.76 0.86 -16.14
C GLU A 40 -14.77 1.90 -15.60
N LEU A 41 -13.83 2.32 -16.45
CA LEU A 41 -12.76 3.25 -16.08
C LEU A 41 -13.31 4.52 -15.40
N ASN A 42 -14.48 4.99 -15.82
CA ASN A 42 -15.16 6.14 -15.23
C ASN A 42 -15.62 5.89 -13.79
N HIS A 43 -16.09 4.66 -13.48
CA HIS A 43 -16.49 4.28 -12.13
C HIS A 43 -15.27 4.17 -11.22
N LEU A 44 -14.15 3.61 -11.71
CA LEU A 44 -12.88 3.56 -11.01
C LEU A 44 -12.37 4.97 -10.68
N LEU A 45 -12.35 5.86 -11.68
CA LEU A 45 -11.88 7.23 -11.51
C LEU A 45 -12.74 7.99 -10.50
N ASN A 46 -14.06 7.84 -10.55
CA ASN A 46 -14.97 8.48 -9.60
C ASN A 46 -14.75 7.94 -8.18
N HIS A 47 -14.58 6.61 -8.04
CA HIS A 47 -14.26 5.98 -6.76
C HIS A 47 -12.94 6.51 -6.16
N LEU A 48 -11.88 6.67 -6.96
CA LEU A 48 -10.60 7.22 -6.52
C LEU A 48 -10.69 8.70 -6.09
N VAL A 49 -11.57 9.48 -6.72
CA VAL A 49 -11.81 10.88 -6.33
C VAL A 49 -12.58 10.96 -5.02
N VAL A 50 -13.63 10.15 -4.88
CA VAL A 50 -14.43 10.10 -3.65
C VAL A 50 -13.57 9.56 -2.49
N MET A 51 -12.71 8.57 -2.74
CA MET A 51 -11.85 7.98 -1.71
C MET A 51 -10.90 9.00 -1.06
N GLN A 52 -10.39 9.95 -1.84
CA GLN A 52 -9.55 11.04 -1.34
C GLN A 52 -10.30 12.01 -0.40
N THR A 53 -11.63 11.95 -0.33
CA THR A 53 -12.40 12.74 0.64
C THR A 53 -12.45 12.08 2.03
N TYR A 54 -12.15 10.78 2.13
CA TYR A 54 -12.18 10.09 3.42
C TYR A 54 -10.89 10.34 4.22
N PRO A 55 -11.02 10.56 5.54
CA PRO A 55 -9.86 10.77 6.40
C PRO A 55 -8.95 9.53 6.47
N MET A 56 -9.50 8.32 6.28
CA MET A 56 -8.77 7.06 6.31
C MET A 56 -7.69 6.99 5.21
N PHE A 57 -8.00 7.49 4.00
CA PHE A 57 -7.06 7.56 2.89
C PHE A 57 -5.85 8.44 3.22
N TRP A 58 -6.08 9.60 3.84
CA TRP A 58 -5.02 10.51 4.26
C TRP A 58 -4.20 9.95 5.41
N LEU A 59 -4.84 9.26 6.35
CA LEU A 59 -4.15 8.53 7.43
C LEU A 59 -3.21 7.47 6.86
N ASN A 60 -3.67 6.66 5.90
CA ASN A 60 -2.86 5.67 5.21
C ASN A 60 -1.68 6.33 4.43
N THR A 61 -1.96 7.41 3.71
CA THR A 61 -0.95 8.22 3.01
C THR A 61 0.14 8.72 3.95
N ILE A 62 -0.23 9.20 5.15
CA ILE A 62 0.73 9.66 6.17
C ILE A 62 1.57 8.48 6.68
N TRP A 63 0.97 7.33 6.96
CA TRP A 63 1.70 6.13 7.39
C TRP A 63 2.72 5.68 6.35
N LEU A 64 2.33 5.61 5.08
CA LEU A 64 3.22 5.26 3.97
C LEU A 64 4.34 6.28 3.78
N THR A 65 4.03 7.57 3.95
CA THR A 65 5.01 8.65 3.93
C THR A 65 6.04 8.51 5.05
N LEU A 66 5.59 8.26 6.28
CA LEU A 66 6.47 8.04 7.44
C LEU A 66 7.33 6.79 7.26
N PHE A 67 6.76 5.71 6.72
CA PHE A 67 7.49 4.48 6.42
C PHE A 67 8.59 4.71 5.38
N PHE A 68 8.31 5.46 4.30
CA PHE A 68 9.33 5.81 3.32
C PHE A 68 10.45 6.67 3.92
N VAL A 69 10.09 7.66 4.75
CA VAL A 69 11.08 8.49 5.47
C VAL A 69 11.98 7.62 6.37
N LEU A 70 11.40 6.64 7.06
CA LEU A 70 12.15 5.69 7.88
C LEU A 70 13.10 4.82 7.04
N MET A 71 12.64 4.31 5.89
CA MET A 71 13.50 3.60 4.93
C MET A 71 14.66 4.49 4.45
N TYR A 72 14.39 5.76 4.16
CA TYR A 72 15.43 6.72 3.79
C TYR A 72 16.46 6.92 4.91
N MET A 73 16.02 7.03 6.16
CA MET A 73 16.92 7.15 7.32
C MET A 73 17.82 5.92 7.49
N ILE A 74 17.30 4.71 7.24
CA ILE A 74 18.08 3.45 7.36
C ILE A 74 19.11 3.34 6.24
N PHE A 75 18.72 3.55 4.99
CA PHE A 75 19.59 3.29 3.84
C PHE A 75 20.49 4.48 3.45
N GLY A 76 20.19 5.68 3.96
CA GLY A 76 20.97 6.91 3.77
C GLY A 76 21.06 7.42 2.32
N ARG A 77 20.48 6.70 1.35
CA ARG A 77 20.45 7.07 -0.07
C ARG A 77 19.05 6.87 -0.65
N LEU A 78 18.55 7.90 -1.34
CA LEU A 78 17.19 7.92 -1.92
C LEU A 78 16.92 6.72 -2.83
N TYR A 79 17.82 6.39 -3.75
CA TYR A 79 17.59 5.29 -4.71
C TYR A 79 17.48 3.92 -4.03
N ARG A 80 18.21 3.67 -2.93
CA ARG A 80 18.11 2.42 -2.17
C ARG A 80 16.78 2.35 -1.43
N ALA A 81 16.37 3.46 -0.81
CA ALA A 81 15.08 3.56 -0.15
C ALA A 81 13.92 3.35 -1.15
N PHE A 82 13.99 3.95 -2.33
CA PHE A 82 13.01 3.72 -3.41
C PHE A 82 12.95 2.27 -3.86
N ALA A 83 14.10 1.64 -4.09
CA ALA A 83 14.12 0.24 -4.54
C ALA A 83 13.52 -0.70 -3.49
N VAL A 84 13.94 -0.57 -2.22
CA VAL A 84 13.46 -1.43 -1.14
C VAL A 84 11.99 -1.17 -0.83
N TYR A 85 11.60 0.09 -0.67
CA TYR A 85 10.20 0.45 -0.46
C TYR A 85 9.33 -0.01 -1.63
N GLY A 86 9.78 0.17 -2.87
CA GLY A 86 9.04 -0.23 -4.07
C GLY A 86 8.77 -1.73 -4.11
N VAL A 87 9.77 -2.56 -3.79
CA VAL A 87 9.60 -4.01 -3.69
C VAL A 87 8.60 -4.38 -2.60
N ILE A 88 8.68 -3.74 -1.43
CA ILE A 88 7.75 -3.98 -0.31
C ILE A 88 6.32 -3.56 -0.70
N ALA A 89 6.16 -2.36 -1.25
CA ALA A 89 4.87 -1.84 -1.68
C ALA A 89 4.23 -2.74 -2.74
N PHE A 90 5.01 -3.20 -3.72
CA PHE A 90 4.55 -4.14 -4.73
C PHE A 90 4.12 -5.47 -4.11
N ALA A 91 4.92 -6.05 -3.22
CA ALA A 91 4.57 -7.29 -2.53
C ALA A 91 3.29 -7.16 -1.71
N ILE A 92 3.10 -6.03 -1.02
CA ILE A 92 1.88 -5.74 -0.25
C ILE A 92 0.68 -5.55 -1.19
N SER A 93 0.83 -4.85 -2.32
CA SER A 93 -0.24 -4.71 -3.32
C SER A 93 -0.70 -6.05 -3.86
N VAL A 94 0.25 -6.93 -4.20
CA VAL A 94 -0.06 -8.29 -4.67
C VAL A 94 -0.73 -9.10 -3.55
N ALA A 95 -0.23 -9.01 -2.31
CA ALA A 95 -0.83 -9.69 -1.17
C ALA A 95 -2.25 -9.21 -0.86
N LEU A 96 -2.51 -7.89 -0.95
CA LEU A 96 -3.85 -7.31 -0.80
C LEU A 96 -4.79 -7.83 -1.88
N TYR A 97 -4.33 -7.84 -3.13
CA TYR A 97 -5.10 -8.35 -4.27
C TYR A 97 -5.43 -9.84 -4.13
N GLU A 98 -4.46 -10.70 -3.79
CA GLU A 98 -4.71 -12.13 -3.61
C GLU A 98 -5.56 -12.41 -2.36
N LYS A 99 -5.33 -11.70 -1.25
CA LYS A 99 -6.07 -11.94 -0.02
C LYS A 99 -7.54 -11.55 -0.18
N MET A 100 -7.81 -10.36 -0.71
CA MET A 100 -9.20 -9.97 -0.92
C MET A 100 -9.86 -10.93 -1.94
N LYS A 101 -9.14 -11.50 -2.92
CA LYS A 101 -9.67 -12.50 -3.86
C LYS A 101 -10.04 -13.82 -3.19
N LEU A 102 -9.28 -14.24 -2.18
CA LEU A 102 -9.47 -15.52 -1.47
C LEU A 102 -10.45 -15.43 -0.29
N ARG A 103 -10.50 -14.30 0.43
CA ARG A 103 -11.27 -14.15 1.68
C ARG A 103 -12.20 -12.95 1.74
N ASN A 104 -12.17 -12.05 0.76
CA ASN A 104 -12.92 -10.78 0.77
C ASN A 104 -12.66 -9.91 2.02
N ASP A 105 -11.48 -10.05 2.62
CA ASP A 105 -11.06 -9.33 3.82
C ASP A 105 -9.75 -8.57 3.59
N ALA A 106 -9.63 -7.38 4.17
CA ALA A 106 -8.37 -6.65 4.23
C ALA A 106 -7.30 -7.43 5.03
N ILE A 107 -6.02 -7.13 4.83
CA ILE A 107 -4.96 -7.65 5.71
C ILE A 107 -5.14 -7.03 7.10
N VAL A 108 -5.47 -7.86 8.07
CA VAL A 108 -5.67 -7.54 9.49
C VAL A 108 -4.38 -7.94 10.24
N PRO A 109 -4.02 -7.26 11.35
CA PRO A 109 -2.84 -7.66 12.13
C PRO A 109 -2.80 -9.13 12.57
N SER A 110 -3.95 -9.80 12.65
CA SER A 110 -4.03 -11.25 12.90
C SER A 110 -3.40 -12.10 11.79
N ASP A 111 -3.45 -11.68 10.53
CA ASP A 111 -2.82 -12.44 9.43
C ASP A 111 -1.29 -12.35 9.49
N LEU A 112 -0.76 -11.23 9.98
CA LEU A 112 0.67 -11.09 10.26
C LEU A 112 1.09 -12.01 11.41
N HIS A 113 0.20 -12.24 12.37
CA HIS A 113 0.40 -13.23 13.43
C HIS A 113 0.37 -14.65 12.87
N GLU A 114 -0.52 -14.97 11.92
CA GLU A 114 -0.55 -16.27 11.24
C GLU A 114 0.73 -16.52 10.41
N LEU A 115 1.21 -15.52 9.67
CA LEU A 115 2.49 -15.58 8.92
C LEU A 115 3.71 -15.79 9.84
N GLY A 116 3.72 -15.15 11.02
CA GLY A 116 4.74 -15.37 12.05
C GLY A 116 4.58 -16.70 12.82
N SER A 117 3.38 -17.29 12.78
CA SER A 117 3.05 -18.57 13.44
C SER A 117 3.22 -19.79 12.53
N VAL A 118 3.74 -19.63 11.31
CA VAL A 118 4.28 -20.77 10.53
C VAL A 118 5.59 -21.24 11.16
N LYS A 119 5.49 -21.61 12.43
CA LYS A 119 6.46 -22.35 13.20
C LYS A 119 5.79 -23.71 13.41
N ASN A 120 6.30 -24.71 12.69
CA ASN A 120 6.09 -26.15 12.89
C ASN A 120 4.88 -26.79 12.18
N TYR A 121 4.95 -26.92 10.86
CA TYR A 121 4.20 -27.95 10.10
C TYR A 121 5.14 -28.87 9.27
N TRP A 122 6.37 -29.09 9.75
CA TRP A 122 7.34 -30.04 9.16
C TRP A 122 7.97 -31.00 10.17
N GLU A 123 7.33 -31.18 11.34
CA GLU A 123 7.65 -32.27 12.25
C GLU A 123 6.38 -33.08 12.44
N TRP A 124 6.19 -34.12 11.61
CA TRP A 124 5.65 -35.46 11.91
C TRP A 124 5.84 -36.33 10.67
#